data_AF-A0A1E4EHS5-F1
#
_entry.id   AF-A0A1E4EHS5-F1
#
_cell.length_a   1.000
_cell.length_b   1.000
_cell.length_c   1.000
_cell.angle_alpha   90.00
_cell.angle_beta   90.00
_cell.angle_gamma   90.00
#
_symmetry.space_group_name_H-M   'P 1'
#
loop_
_entity.id
_entity.type
_entity.pdbx_description
1 polymer ?
#
loop_
_entity_poly.entity_id
_entity_poly.type
_entity_poly.pdbx_seq_one_letter_code
_entity_poly.pdbx_strand_id
1 'polypeptide(L)'
;MAALLAVPAFAELTTYQVDPVHSSVTFSIRHLVSEVEGRFRDFEGTIKYDPKNVPASSVNFTVKANSIFTDNEKRDGHLKGDDFFAVEKFPTLTFASKTVKARGAGKLDVFGTLTIKGTGKAVQVPCTVAVGQGPKTEVIGVVGEFTINRKDFGIIYNQTLDKGGTALGDDVKIKIRAEGAKK
;
A
#
# COMPACT_ATOMS: atom_id res chain seq x y z
N MET A 1 14.45 -53.18 -10.13
CA MET A 1 14.58 -51.72 -10.27
C MET A 1 13.28 -51.08 -9.85
N ALA A 2 13.24 -50.46 -8.66
CA ALA A 2 12.09 -49.67 -8.24
C ALA A 2 12.24 -48.26 -8.84
N ALA A 3 11.31 -47.84 -9.68
CA ALA A 3 11.28 -46.50 -10.24
C ALA A 3 10.76 -45.53 -9.16
N LEU A 4 11.62 -44.61 -8.73
CA LEU A 4 11.23 -43.51 -7.84
C LEU A 4 10.47 -42.47 -8.70
N LEU A 5 9.14 -42.43 -8.57
CA LEU A 5 8.34 -41.36 -9.17
C LEU A 5 8.54 -40.08 -8.35
N ALA A 6 9.26 -39.10 -8.91
CA ALA A 6 9.34 -37.77 -8.36
C ALA A 6 7.99 -37.07 -8.55
N VAL A 7 7.22 -36.90 -7.48
CA VAL A 7 6.02 -36.06 -7.50
C VAL A 7 6.49 -34.60 -7.59
N PRO A 8 6.06 -33.82 -8.59
CA PRO A 8 6.42 -32.41 -8.64
C PRO A 8 5.84 -31.71 -7.40
N ALA A 9 6.71 -31.15 -6.57
CA ALA A 9 6.30 -30.28 -5.47
C ALA A 9 5.73 -28.98 -6.05
N PHE A 10 4.41 -28.92 -6.19
CA PHE A 10 3.69 -27.67 -6.42
C PHE A 10 4.00 -26.75 -5.24
N ALA A 11 4.51 -25.54 -5.49
CA ALA A 11 4.55 -24.56 -4.42
C ALA A 11 3.09 -24.23 -4.07
N GLU A 12 2.76 -24.32 -2.80
CA GLU A 12 1.43 -23.95 -2.31
C GLU A 12 1.35 -22.44 -2.16
N LEU A 13 0.25 -21.86 -2.63
CA LEU A 13 -0.11 -20.48 -2.38
C LEU A 13 -0.04 -20.20 -0.87
N THR A 14 1.00 -19.48 -0.46
CA THR A 14 1.29 -19.28 0.96
C THR A 14 0.63 -17.99 1.43
N THR A 15 -0.04 -18.04 2.59
CA THR A 15 -0.69 -16.87 3.19
C THR A 15 0.20 -16.26 4.27
N TYR A 16 0.45 -14.96 4.17
CA TYR A 16 1.19 -14.16 5.13
C TYR A 16 0.28 -13.09 5.72
N GLN A 17 0.36 -12.90 7.03
CA GLN A 17 -0.25 -11.77 7.73
C GLN A 17 0.78 -10.65 7.84
N VAL A 18 0.45 -9.44 7.40
CA VAL A 18 1.30 -8.27 7.56
C VAL A 18 1.51 -8.01 9.05
N ASP A 19 2.77 -7.82 9.44
CA ASP A 19 3.19 -7.38 10.76
C ASP A 19 3.31 -5.85 10.77
N PRO A 20 2.43 -5.12 11.48
CA PRO A 20 2.51 -3.66 11.55
C PRO A 20 3.79 -3.13 12.19
N VAL A 21 4.48 -3.92 13.03
CA VAL A 21 5.69 -3.48 13.74
C VAL A 21 6.88 -3.29 12.81
N HIS A 22 7.02 -4.16 11.81
CA HIS A 22 8.11 -4.13 10.82
C HIS A 22 7.67 -3.56 9.46
N SER A 23 6.53 -2.88 9.44
CA SER A 23 5.91 -2.35 8.22
C SER A 23 5.70 -0.84 8.29
N SER A 24 5.54 -0.20 7.14
CA SER A 24 5.26 1.23 7.03
C SER A 24 4.40 1.55 5.81
N VAL A 25 3.49 2.50 5.98
CA VAL A 25 2.67 3.12 4.94
C VAL A 25 2.97 4.61 4.98
N THR A 26 3.83 5.07 4.07
CA THR A 26 4.24 6.48 4.02
C THR A 26 3.77 7.15 2.72
N PHE A 27 3.63 8.47 2.77
CA PHE A 27 3.34 9.27 1.61
C PHE A 27 4.13 10.59 1.65
N SER A 28 4.32 11.19 0.49
CA SER A 28 4.79 12.57 0.37
C SER A 28 3.97 13.35 -0.65
N ILE A 29 3.84 14.66 -0.40
CA ILE A 29 3.13 15.60 -1.26
C ILE A 29 3.88 16.92 -1.32
N ARG A 30 3.94 17.55 -2.50
CA ARG A 30 4.49 18.90 -2.65
C ARG A 30 3.68 19.90 -1.84
N HIS A 31 4.37 20.70 -1.04
CA HIS A 31 3.88 21.90 -0.40
C HIS A 31 4.79 23.07 -0.78
N LEU A 32 4.28 24.00 -1.59
CA LEU A 32 5.03 25.11 -2.20
C LEU A 32 6.27 24.60 -2.95
N VAL A 33 7.44 24.67 -2.33
CA VAL A 33 8.75 24.36 -2.94
C VAL A 33 9.40 23.07 -2.43
N SER A 34 8.83 22.45 -1.39
CA SER A 34 9.35 21.22 -0.77
C SER A 34 8.26 20.14 -0.69
N GLU A 35 8.58 19.01 -0.07
CA GLU A 35 7.63 17.94 0.24
C GLU A 35 7.28 17.93 1.73
N VAL A 36 6.03 17.59 2.01
CA VAL A 36 5.57 17.18 3.34
C VAL A 36 5.42 15.67 3.32
N GLU A 37 6.07 15.00 4.27
CA GLU A 37 5.91 13.58 4.49
C GLU A 37 4.84 13.29 5.55
N GLY A 38 4.20 12.14 5.42
CA GLY A 38 3.29 11.61 6.41
C GLY A 38 3.25 10.09 6.38
N ARG A 39 2.61 9.53 7.41
CA ARG A 39 2.41 8.08 7.51
C ARG A 39 1.06 7.76 8.12
N PHE A 40 0.61 6.53 7.87
CA PHE A 40 -0.47 5.92 8.63
C PHE A 40 0.11 4.91 9.61
N ARG A 41 -0.34 4.96 10.87
CA ARG A 41 0.24 4.16 11.96
C ARG A 41 -0.56 2.90 12.29
N ASP A 42 -1.78 2.78 11.77
CA ASP A 42 -2.66 1.65 12.03
C ASP A 42 -3.17 1.11 10.69
N PHE A 43 -2.75 -0.12 10.41
CA PHE A 43 -3.03 -0.83 9.18
C PHE A 43 -2.90 -2.34 9.39
N GLU A 44 -3.51 -3.08 8.48
CA GLU A 44 -3.44 -4.53 8.41
C GLU A 44 -3.41 -4.98 6.95
N GLY A 45 -2.91 -6.20 6.72
CA GLY A 45 -2.92 -6.76 5.38
C GLY A 45 -2.75 -8.26 5.38
N THR A 46 -3.27 -8.89 4.33
CA THR A 46 -3.05 -10.31 4.04
C THR A 46 -2.45 -10.40 2.64
N ILE A 47 -1.32 -11.10 2.54
CA ILE A 47 -0.64 -11.37 1.28
C ILE A 47 -0.72 -12.86 1.02
N LYS A 48 -1.23 -13.25 -0.14
CA LYS A 48 -1.14 -14.62 -0.66
C LYS A 48 -0.13 -14.61 -1.79
N TYR A 49 0.93 -15.39 -1.67
CA TYR A 49 2.01 -15.39 -2.64
C TYR A 49 2.36 -16.80 -3.09
N ASP A 50 2.45 -16.97 -4.41
CA ASP A 50 2.95 -18.18 -5.06
C ASP A 50 4.06 -17.75 -6.05
N PRO A 51 5.34 -18.01 -5.73
CA PRO A 51 6.44 -17.63 -6.61
C PRO A 51 6.50 -18.46 -7.91
N LYS A 52 5.85 -19.62 -7.97
CA LYS A 52 5.80 -20.48 -9.17
C LYS A 52 4.57 -20.17 -10.04
N ASN A 53 3.50 -19.67 -9.45
CA ASN A 53 2.29 -19.22 -10.14
C ASN A 53 1.88 -17.81 -9.67
N VAL A 54 2.71 -16.81 -10.02
CA VAL A 54 2.51 -15.41 -9.65
C VAL A 54 1.07 -14.89 -9.89
N PRO A 55 0.39 -15.22 -11.01
CA PRO A 55 -1.01 -14.80 -11.22
C PRO A 55 -2.02 -15.29 -10.18
N ALA A 56 -1.72 -16.36 -9.42
CA ALA A 56 -2.55 -16.83 -8.31
C ALA A 56 -2.35 -16.03 -7.01
N SER A 57 -1.34 -15.17 -6.97
CA SER A 57 -1.04 -14.31 -5.82
C SER A 57 -2.07 -13.18 -5.68
N SER A 58 -2.28 -12.70 -4.46
CA SER A 58 -3.19 -11.59 -4.16
C SER A 58 -2.78 -10.86 -2.89
N VAL A 59 -3.27 -9.63 -2.74
CA VAL A 59 -3.11 -8.83 -1.53
C VAL A 59 -4.40 -8.07 -1.24
N ASN A 60 -4.78 -8.06 0.04
CA ASN A 60 -5.76 -7.13 0.60
C ASN A 60 -5.09 -6.34 1.72
N PHE A 61 -5.29 -5.04 1.73
CA PHE A 61 -4.66 -4.12 2.67
C PHE A 61 -5.66 -3.07 3.13
N THR A 62 -5.70 -2.79 4.42
CA THR A 62 -6.62 -1.83 5.03
C THR A 62 -5.82 -0.91 5.94
N VAL A 63 -6.08 0.39 5.84
CA VAL A 63 -5.46 1.43 6.66
C VAL A 63 -6.57 2.17 7.41
N LYS A 64 -6.40 2.40 8.72
CA LYS A 64 -7.32 3.28 9.47
C LYS A 64 -6.99 4.73 9.16
N ALA A 65 -7.95 5.45 8.59
CA ALA A 65 -7.77 6.83 8.13
C ALA A 65 -7.39 7.78 9.28
N ASN A 66 -7.96 7.55 10.47
CA ASN A 66 -7.70 8.34 11.68
C ASN A 66 -6.26 8.20 12.21
N SER A 67 -5.48 7.22 11.72
CA SER A 67 -4.10 6.99 12.13
C SER A 67 -3.07 7.85 11.40
N ILE A 68 -3.54 8.75 10.52
CA ILE A 68 -2.69 9.71 9.81
C ILE A 68 -1.86 10.53 10.79
N PHE A 69 -0.58 10.69 10.44
CA PHE A 69 0.40 11.37 11.26
C PHE A 69 1.43 12.07 10.37
N THR A 70 1.61 13.37 10.58
CA THR A 70 2.54 14.23 9.82
C THR A 70 3.46 15.03 10.74
N ASP A 71 3.65 14.58 11.99
CA ASP A 71 4.41 15.31 13.02
C ASP A 71 3.86 16.73 13.31
N ASN A 72 2.57 16.97 13.03
CA ASN A 72 1.90 18.25 13.28
C ASN A 72 0.42 18.02 13.62
N GLU A 73 0.06 18.16 14.89
CA GLU A 73 -1.28 17.86 15.40
C GLU A 73 -2.39 18.68 14.73
N LYS A 74 -2.15 19.97 14.44
CA LYS A 74 -3.15 20.83 13.78
C LYS A 74 -3.41 20.35 12.34
N ARG A 75 -2.34 20.00 11.62
CA ARG A 75 -2.46 19.46 10.25
C ARG A 75 -3.11 18.09 10.27
N ASP A 76 -2.74 17.22 11.20
CA ASP A 76 -3.34 15.89 11.36
C ASP A 76 -4.84 16.00 11.66
N GLY A 77 -5.24 16.95 12.50
CA GLY A 77 -6.65 17.26 12.76
C GLY A 77 -7.39 17.73 11.49
N HIS A 78 -6.78 18.62 10.71
CA HIS A 78 -7.37 19.09 9.46
C HIS A 78 -7.51 17.98 8.40
N LEU A 79 -6.49 17.12 8.26
CA LEU A 79 -6.50 16.00 7.31
C LEU A 79 -7.62 14.99 7.62
N LYS A 80 -8.06 14.89 8.88
CA LYS A 80 -9.16 14.02 9.28
C LYS A 80 -10.54 14.54 8.86
N GLY A 81 -10.67 15.85 8.63
CA GLY A 81 -11.92 16.52 8.29
C GLY A 81 -12.43 16.26 6.87
N ASP A 82 -13.60 16.83 6.57
CA ASP A 82 -14.37 16.61 5.33
C ASP A 82 -13.64 17.08 4.05
N ASP A 83 -12.78 18.09 4.18
CA ASP A 83 -11.95 18.62 3.08
C ASP A 83 -10.91 17.60 2.59
N PHE A 84 -10.56 16.62 3.44
CA PHE A 84 -9.56 15.59 3.18
C PHE A 84 -10.17 14.20 3.33
N PHE A 85 -9.77 13.42 4.34
CA PHE A 85 -10.11 12.00 4.44
C PHE A 85 -11.52 11.75 4.98
N ALA A 86 -12.17 12.74 5.60
CA ALA A 86 -13.52 12.64 6.15
C ALA A 86 -13.70 11.37 7.01
N VAL A 87 -12.83 11.19 8.00
CA VAL A 87 -12.59 9.88 8.65
C VAL A 87 -13.81 9.32 9.39
N GLU A 88 -14.73 10.18 9.82
CA GLU A 88 -16.00 9.75 10.42
C GLU A 88 -16.93 9.05 9.40
N LYS A 89 -16.89 9.48 8.13
CA LYS A 89 -17.69 8.90 7.03
C LYS A 89 -16.96 7.75 6.34
N PHE A 90 -15.64 7.87 6.22
CA PHE A 90 -14.78 6.91 5.54
C PHE A 90 -13.62 6.51 6.46
N PRO A 91 -13.85 5.60 7.44
CA PRO A 91 -12.86 5.29 8.47
C PRO A 91 -11.64 4.51 7.96
N THR A 92 -11.70 4.00 6.72
CA THR A 92 -10.63 3.17 6.15
C THR A 92 -10.26 3.60 4.73
N LEU A 93 -8.99 3.41 4.40
CA LEU A 93 -8.49 3.34 3.03
C LEU A 93 -8.21 1.86 2.74
N THR A 94 -8.57 1.37 1.56
CA THR A 94 -8.40 -0.04 1.22
C THR A 94 -7.72 -0.24 -0.12
N PHE A 95 -6.96 -1.32 -0.23
CA PHE A 95 -6.42 -1.81 -1.49
C PHE A 95 -6.76 -3.30 -1.63
N ALA A 96 -7.35 -3.66 -2.77
CA ALA A 96 -7.63 -5.05 -3.14
C ALA A 96 -7.04 -5.34 -4.52
N SER A 97 -6.09 -6.27 -4.60
CA SER A 97 -5.50 -6.67 -5.87
C SER A 97 -6.51 -7.40 -6.76
N LYS A 98 -6.41 -7.20 -8.07
CA LYS A 98 -7.13 -7.93 -9.11
C LYS A 98 -6.23 -8.83 -9.94
N THR A 99 -4.99 -8.40 -10.18
CA THR A 99 -4.04 -9.15 -11.00
C THR A 99 -2.62 -8.88 -10.52
N VAL A 100 -1.82 -9.93 -10.45
CA VAL A 100 -0.39 -9.85 -10.15
C VAL A 100 0.38 -10.37 -11.35
N LYS A 101 1.35 -9.59 -11.85
CA LYS A 101 2.19 -9.96 -12.99
C LYS A 101 3.64 -10.01 -12.59
N ALA A 102 4.35 -11.05 -13.01
CA ALA A 102 5.79 -11.13 -12.83
C ALA A 102 6.50 -10.14 -13.77
N ARG A 103 7.54 -9.49 -13.25
CA ARG A 103 8.48 -8.64 -14.01
C ARG A 103 9.92 -9.19 -14.00
N GLY A 104 10.10 -10.39 -13.44
CA GLY A 104 11.40 -11.05 -13.29
C GLY A 104 12.19 -10.55 -12.07
N ALA A 105 13.16 -11.35 -11.61
CA ALA A 105 14.08 -11.00 -10.52
C ALA A 105 13.40 -10.46 -9.25
N GLY A 106 12.32 -11.12 -8.79
CA GLY A 106 11.58 -10.71 -7.60
C GLY A 106 10.79 -9.40 -7.76
N LYS A 107 10.65 -8.87 -8.97
CA LYS A 107 9.81 -7.70 -9.26
C LYS A 107 8.44 -8.14 -9.75
N LEU A 108 7.39 -7.48 -9.28
CA LEU A 108 6.01 -7.71 -9.64
C LEU A 108 5.31 -6.38 -10.00
N ASP A 109 4.30 -6.46 -10.86
CA ASP A 109 3.29 -5.41 -11.00
C ASP A 109 1.97 -5.91 -10.40
N VAL A 110 1.51 -5.24 -9.34
CA VAL A 110 0.23 -5.55 -8.68
C VAL A 110 -0.81 -4.53 -9.11
N PHE A 111 -1.82 -4.98 -9.86
CA PHE A 111 -2.95 -4.15 -10.27
C PHE A 111 -4.11 -4.37 -9.30
N GLY A 112 -4.73 -3.30 -8.84
CA GLY A 112 -5.83 -3.41 -7.88
C GLY A 112 -6.71 -2.17 -7.83
N THR A 113 -7.74 -2.24 -7.00
CA THR A 113 -8.56 -1.08 -6.66
C THR A 113 -8.05 -0.48 -5.37
N LEU A 114 -7.60 0.77 -5.43
CA LEU A 114 -7.38 1.62 -4.26
C LEU A 114 -8.66 2.40 -3.97
N THR A 115 -9.14 2.35 -2.74
CA THR A 115 -10.32 3.11 -2.29
C THR A 115 -9.91 4.11 -1.23
N ILE A 116 -10.15 5.38 -1.50
CA ILE A 116 -9.90 6.50 -0.56
C ILE A 116 -11.14 7.38 -0.57
N LYS A 117 -11.61 7.77 0.63
CA LYS A 117 -12.80 8.64 0.78
C LYS A 117 -14.02 8.11 0.01
N GLY A 118 -14.25 6.80 0.08
CA GLY A 118 -15.34 6.09 -0.62
C GLY A 118 -15.17 5.96 -2.15
N THR A 119 -14.13 6.54 -2.74
CA THR A 119 -13.90 6.50 -4.19
C THR A 119 -12.88 5.44 -4.54
N GLY A 120 -13.27 4.46 -5.37
CA GLY A 120 -12.39 3.41 -5.88
C GLY A 120 -11.75 3.78 -7.21
N LYS A 121 -10.43 3.60 -7.33
CA LYS A 121 -9.66 3.79 -8.57
C LYS A 121 -8.74 2.62 -8.84
N ALA A 122 -8.59 2.25 -10.12
CA ALA A 122 -7.61 1.27 -10.53
C ALA A 122 -6.21 1.88 -10.42
N VAL A 123 -5.28 1.18 -9.76
CA VAL A 123 -3.87 1.58 -9.66
C VAL A 123 -2.96 0.39 -9.97
N GLN A 124 -1.76 0.70 -10.44
CA GLN A 124 -0.65 -0.24 -10.55
C GLN A 124 0.35 0.06 -9.43
N VAL A 125 0.73 -0.98 -8.70
CA VAL A 125 1.77 -0.93 -7.67
C VAL A 125 2.94 -1.81 -8.14
N PRO A 126 3.99 -1.22 -8.73
CA PRO A 126 5.25 -1.91 -8.92
C PRO A 126 5.84 -2.25 -7.55
N CYS A 127 6.25 -3.50 -7.34
CA CYS A 127 6.87 -3.90 -6.08
C CYS A 127 8.00 -4.90 -6.27
N THR A 128 8.87 -4.96 -5.26
CA THR A 128 9.83 -6.04 -5.08
C THR A 128 9.36 -6.96 -3.96
N VAL A 129 9.52 -8.26 -4.14
CA VAL A 129 9.20 -9.29 -3.16
C VAL A 129 10.43 -10.12 -2.83
N ALA A 130 10.60 -10.46 -1.56
CA ALA A 130 11.57 -11.42 -1.07
C ALA A 130 10.91 -12.34 -0.04
N VAL A 131 11.30 -13.61 -0.01
CA VAL A 131 10.86 -14.59 0.99
C VAL A 131 12.09 -15.11 1.70
N GLY A 132 12.01 -15.26 3.02
CA GLY A 132 13.12 -15.74 3.84
C GLY A 132 12.63 -16.36 5.14
N GLN A 133 13.57 -16.85 5.95
CA GLN A 133 13.27 -17.41 7.26
C GLN A 133 13.37 -16.32 8.34
N GLY A 134 12.26 -16.05 9.02
CA GLY A 134 12.24 -15.23 10.24
C GLY A 134 12.53 -16.07 11.49
N PRO A 135 12.59 -15.44 12.69
CA PRO A 135 12.93 -16.14 13.94
C PRO A 135 11.96 -17.28 14.32
N LYS A 136 10.71 -17.23 13.86
CA LYS A 136 9.66 -18.21 14.21
C LYS A 136 9.11 -18.97 13.01
N THR A 137 8.96 -18.29 11.88
CA THR A 137 8.31 -18.82 10.67
C THR A 137 8.89 -18.13 9.44
N GLU A 138 8.55 -18.62 8.26
CA GLU A 138 8.83 -17.96 6.99
C GLU A 138 8.19 -16.56 6.97
N VAL A 139 8.92 -15.59 6.42
CA VAL A 139 8.47 -14.21 6.27
C VAL A 139 8.55 -13.79 4.81
N ILE A 140 7.65 -12.88 4.43
CA ILE A 140 7.65 -12.19 3.15
C ILE A 140 7.95 -10.71 3.36
N GLY A 141 8.87 -10.15 2.57
CA GLY A 141 9.12 -8.73 2.47
C GLY A 141 8.60 -8.19 1.14
N VAL A 142 7.84 -7.10 1.18
CA VAL A 142 7.31 -6.39 0.00
C VAL A 142 7.63 -4.91 0.09
N VAL A 143 8.20 -4.35 -0.97
CA VAL A 143 8.41 -2.90 -1.09
C VAL A 143 7.73 -2.42 -2.37
N GLY A 144 6.76 -1.53 -2.24
CA GLY A 144 6.04 -0.91 -3.37
C GLY A 144 6.10 0.60 -3.30
N GLU A 145 6.19 1.25 -4.46
CA GLU A 145 6.17 2.71 -4.58
C GLU A 145 5.39 3.10 -5.84
N PHE A 146 4.44 4.02 -5.69
CA PHE A 146 3.59 4.49 -6.80
C PHE A 146 3.09 5.90 -6.50
N THR A 147 2.48 6.55 -7.49
CA THR A 147 1.93 7.90 -7.36
C THR A 147 0.47 7.91 -7.77
N ILE A 148 -0.33 8.66 -7.05
CA ILE A 148 -1.75 8.89 -7.36
C ILE A 148 -2.01 10.39 -7.45
N ASN A 149 -3.09 10.77 -8.15
CA ASN A 149 -3.62 12.13 -8.07
C ASN A 149 -4.71 12.18 -6.99
N ARG A 150 -4.54 13.00 -5.95
CA ARG A 150 -5.50 13.09 -4.83
C ARG A 150 -6.88 13.58 -5.25
N LYS A 151 -6.99 14.35 -6.33
CA LYS A 151 -8.26 14.88 -6.83
C LYS A 151 -9.13 13.77 -7.39
N ASP A 152 -8.54 12.68 -7.88
CA ASP A 152 -9.27 11.50 -8.34
C ASP A 152 -10.12 10.86 -7.22
N PHE A 153 -9.76 11.11 -5.96
CA PHE A 153 -10.43 10.59 -4.77
C PHE A 153 -11.28 11.64 -4.05
N GLY A 154 -11.56 12.78 -4.69
CA GLY A 154 -12.39 13.84 -4.11
C GLY A 154 -11.71 14.65 -2.99
N ILE A 155 -10.38 14.57 -2.87
CA ILE A 155 -9.57 15.43 -2.01
C ILE A 155 -9.12 16.62 -2.86
N ILE A 156 -9.97 17.65 -2.95
CA ILE A 156 -9.77 18.81 -3.84
C ILE A 156 -9.27 20.05 -3.11
N TYR A 157 -9.20 20.03 -1.77
CA TYR A 157 -8.78 21.18 -0.96
C TYR A 157 -7.48 21.78 -1.46
N ASN A 158 -7.42 23.11 -1.53
CA ASN A 158 -6.18 23.82 -1.75
C ASN A 158 -6.27 25.25 -1.23
N GLN A 159 -5.10 25.84 -0.99
CA GLN A 159 -4.99 27.27 -0.71
C GLN A 159 -4.44 27.97 -1.95
N THR A 160 -5.20 28.94 -2.47
CA THR A 160 -4.76 29.82 -3.57
C THR A 160 -3.71 30.80 -3.06
N LEU A 161 -2.68 31.03 -3.88
CA LEU A 161 -1.61 31.98 -3.57
C LEU A 161 -1.85 33.32 -4.25
N ASP A 162 -1.39 34.42 -3.65
CA ASP A 162 -1.60 35.79 -4.13
C ASP A 162 -1.11 36.02 -5.57
N LYS A 163 -0.07 35.30 -5.99
CA LYS A 163 0.52 35.37 -7.34
C LYS A 163 -0.03 34.31 -8.32
N GLY A 164 -1.13 33.65 -7.96
CA GLY A 164 -1.68 32.52 -8.69
C GLY A 164 -1.01 31.19 -8.33
N GLY A 165 -1.67 30.10 -8.71
CA GLY A 165 -1.26 28.74 -8.35
C GLY A 165 -1.75 28.31 -6.97
N THR A 166 -1.30 27.12 -6.56
CA THR A 166 -1.83 26.44 -5.37
C THR A 166 -0.74 25.92 -4.43
N ALA A 167 -1.02 25.99 -3.13
CA ALA A 167 -0.09 25.56 -2.08
C ALA A 167 0.26 24.07 -2.16
N LEU A 168 -0.74 23.21 -2.40
CA LEU A 168 -0.58 21.76 -2.48
C LEU A 168 -0.45 21.28 -3.92
N GLY A 169 0.43 20.29 -4.13
CA GLY A 169 0.44 19.49 -5.34
C GLY A 169 -0.80 18.60 -5.48
N ASP A 170 -0.96 18.01 -6.66
CA ASP A 170 -2.02 17.04 -6.92
C ASP A 170 -1.52 15.60 -6.76
N ASP A 171 -0.27 15.37 -7.13
CA ASP A 171 0.40 14.08 -7.00
C ASP A 171 0.79 13.79 -5.55
N VAL A 172 0.46 12.58 -5.13
CA VAL A 172 0.85 12.01 -3.84
C VAL A 172 1.66 10.75 -4.12
N LYS A 173 2.93 10.77 -3.74
CA LYS A 173 3.79 9.59 -3.80
C LYS A 173 3.49 8.74 -2.57
N ILE A 174 3.25 7.45 -2.79
CA ILE A 174 2.94 6.48 -1.74
C ILE A 174 4.03 5.42 -1.75
N LYS A 175 4.53 5.06 -0.57
CA LYS A 175 5.49 4.00 -0.37
C LYS A 175 5.03 3.04 0.72
N ILE A 176 5.00 1.77 0.37
CA ILE A 176 4.68 0.68 1.28
C ILE A 176 5.94 -0.16 1.48
N ARG A 177 6.31 -0.40 2.73
CA ARG A 177 7.23 -1.49 3.09
C ARG A 177 6.44 -2.40 4.01
N ALA A 178 6.24 -3.64 3.62
CA ALA A 178 5.50 -4.61 4.41
C ALA A 178 6.37 -5.82 4.67
N GLU A 179 6.44 -6.23 5.92
CA GLU A 179 6.84 -7.58 6.29
C GLU A 179 5.59 -8.35 6.70
N GLY A 180 5.50 -9.62 6.33
CA GLY A 180 4.43 -10.50 6.78
C GLY A 180 4.94 -11.87 7.22
N ALA A 181 4.39 -12.37 8.32
CA ALA A 181 4.69 -13.70 8.81
C ALA A 181 3.72 -14.73 8.20
N LYS A 182 4.26 -15.88 7.79
CA LYS A 182 3.45 -17.00 7.29
C LYS A 182 2.45 -17.44 8.37
N LYS A 183 1.18 -17.59 7.98
CA LYS A 183 0.11 -18.14 8.83
C LYS A 183 0.22 -19.65 8.97
#